data_AF-A0A965S198-F1
#
_entry.id   AF-A0A965S198-F1
#
_cell.length_a   1.000
_cell.length_b   1.000
_cell.length_c   1.000
_cell.angle_alpha   90.00
_cell.angle_beta   90.00
_cell.angle_gamma   90.00
#
_symmetry.space_group_name_H-M   'P 1'
#
loop_
_entity.id
_entity.type
_entity.pdbx_description
1 polymer ?
#
loop_
_entity_poly.entity_id
_entity_poly.type
_entity_poly.pdbx_seq_one_letter_code
_entity_poly.pdbx_strand_id
1 'polypeptide(L)'
;MEDIFTRIIFIMPTYSYLCDNCKKDFELFFYIKDYIEHPKCIYCKNKKTYRQYIKDVITQNTSVKKSDNELKTIGDLAKRNSDKMSEDYKQHLYNKHNQYKEHTIEKPLPSGMSRMKRTKGKTKWY
;
A
#
# COMPACT_ATOMS: atom_id res chain seq x y z
N MET A 1 21.78 -28.97 14.64
CA MET A 1 20.47 -28.34 14.40
C MET A 1 20.74 -26.87 14.24
N GLU A 2 20.75 -26.45 12.99
CA GLU A 2 21.35 -25.20 12.53
C GLU A 2 20.45 -24.02 12.90
N ASP A 3 21.07 -23.06 13.58
CA ASP A 3 20.50 -21.77 13.92
C ASP A 3 19.95 -21.11 12.66
N ILE A 4 18.64 -20.94 12.64
CA ILE A 4 17.94 -20.11 11.66
C ILE A 4 18.44 -18.69 11.91
N PHE A 5 19.46 -18.31 11.13
CA PHE A 5 19.97 -16.95 11.01
C PHE A 5 18.79 -16.03 10.75
N THR A 6 18.31 -15.43 11.84
CA THR A 6 17.54 -14.20 11.80
C THR A 6 18.45 -13.19 11.13
N ARG A 7 18.32 -13.05 9.81
CA ARG A 7 18.75 -11.87 9.07
C ARG A 7 17.88 -10.71 9.57
N ILE A 8 18.14 -10.28 10.80
CA ILE A 8 17.79 -8.95 11.27
C ILE A 8 18.62 -8.07 10.36
N ILE A 9 17.97 -7.53 9.33
CA ILE A 9 18.48 -6.35 8.65
C ILE A 9 18.79 -5.39 9.80
N PHE A 10 20.07 -5.10 10.01
CA PHE A 10 20.52 -4.10 10.98
C PHE A 10 20.06 -2.73 10.44
N ILE A 11 18.75 -2.49 10.53
CA ILE A 11 18.15 -1.20 10.32
C ILE A 11 18.74 -0.35 11.45
N MET A 12 19.64 0.57 11.11
CA MET A 12 20.04 1.63 12.02
C MET A 12 18.91 2.66 12.00
N PRO A 13 18.02 2.69 13.00
CA PRO A 13 16.94 3.65 13.02
C PRO A 13 17.50 5.08 13.10
N THR A 14 16.89 5.95 12.31
CA THR A 14 17.06 7.40 12.41
C THR A 14 16.13 7.97 13.45
N TYR A 15 16.65 8.87 14.26
CA TYR A 15 15.89 9.57 15.29
C TYR A 15 16.10 11.07 15.17
N SER A 16 14.99 11.81 15.10
CA SER A 16 14.99 13.27 14.99
C SER A 16 14.93 13.92 16.36
N TYR A 17 15.82 14.89 16.62
CA TYR A 17 15.89 15.65 17.87
C TYR A 17 15.82 17.15 17.63
N LEU A 18 15.29 17.89 18.62
CA LEU A 18 15.38 19.34 18.69
C LEU A 18 16.15 19.76 19.94
N CYS A 19 16.98 20.78 19.83
CA CYS A 19 17.61 21.42 20.98
C CYS A 19 16.84 22.66 21.46
N ASP A 20 16.60 22.78 22.76
CA ASP A 20 15.94 23.95 23.36
C ASP A 20 16.74 25.24 23.21
N ASN A 21 18.08 25.14 23.26
CA ASN A 21 18.94 26.32 23.32
C ASN A 21 19.15 26.96 21.94
N CYS A 22 19.56 26.16 20.95
CA CYS A 22 19.81 26.67 19.60
C CYS A 22 18.62 26.53 18.67
N LYS A 23 17.52 25.86 19.10
CA LYS A 23 16.29 25.61 18.32
C LYS A 23 16.54 24.94 16.96
N LYS A 24 17.68 24.28 16.80
CA LYS A 24 18.04 23.55 15.59
C LYS A 24 17.64 22.09 15.74
N ASP A 25 17.12 21.54 14.66
CA ASP A 25 16.88 20.11 14.49
C ASP A 25 18.14 19.40 14.00
N PHE A 26 18.26 18.14 14.41
CA PHE A 26 19.33 17.26 13.98
C PHE A 26 18.87 15.80 14.07
N GLU A 27 19.54 14.94 13.31
CA GLU A 27 19.26 13.52 13.27
C GLU A 27 20.43 12.74 13.86
N LEU A 28 20.11 11.65 14.56
CA LEU A 28 21.10 10.72 15.08
C LEU A 28 20.73 9.30 14.68
N PHE A 29 21.76 8.51 14.40
CA PHE A 29 21.67 7.10 14.05
C PHE A 29 22.28 6.29 15.18
N PHE A 30 21.51 5.44 15.81
CA PHE A 30 22.02 4.52 16.83
C PHE A 30 21.13 3.29 16.95
N TYR A 31 21.69 2.20 17.47
CA TYR A 31 20.91 0.98 17.70
C TYR A 31 19.92 1.18 18.84
N ILE A 32 18.82 0.44 18.82
CA ILE A 32 17.83 0.51 19.90
C ILE A 32 18.41 0.13 21.27
N LYS A 33 19.47 -0.67 21.30
CA LYS A 33 20.22 -1.03 22.52
C LYS A 33 20.97 0.17 23.12
N ASP A 34 21.39 1.10 22.28
CA ASP A 34 22.16 2.29 22.65
C ASP A 34 21.29 3.54 22.64
N TYR A 35 19.99 3.39 22.91
CA TYR A 35 19.03 4.49 22.85
C TYR A 35 19.33 5.54 23.93
N ILE A 36 19.46 6.81 23.50
CA ILE A 36 19.73 7.95 24.38
C ILE A 36 18.53 8.92 24.32
N GLU A 37 17.84 9.12 25.45
CA GLU A 37 16.69 10.04 25.52
C GLU A 37 17.07 11.50 25.28
N HIS A 38 18.21 11.94 25.84
CA HIS A 38 18.67 13.33 25.79
C HIS A 38 20.10 13.43 25.26
N PRO A 39 20.32 13.23 23.94
CA PRO A 39 21.63 13.32 23.34
C PRO A 39 22.16 14.75 23.34
N LYS A 40 23.48 14.91 23.35
CA LYS A 40 24.11 16.24 23.24
C LYS A 40 23.79 16.84 21.87
N CYS A 41 23.39 18.10 21.85
CA CYS A 41 23.19 18.83 20.60
C CYS A 41 24.49 18.94 19.80
N ILE A 42 24.43 18.67 18.49
CA ILE A 42 25.57 18.75 17.56
C ILE A 42 26.10 20.20 17.45
N TYR A 43 25.21 21.19 17.57
CA TYR A 43 25.55 22.61 17.35
C TYR A 43 26.04 23.34 18.60
N CYS A 44 25.38 23.12 19.75
CA CYS A 44 25.68 23.88 20.98
C CYS A 44 26.16 23.01 22.15
N LYS A 45 26.27 21.68 21.96
CA LYS A 45 26.71 20.70 22.96
C LYS A 45 25.89 20.62 24.26
N ASN A 46 24.78 21.36 24.35
CA ASN A 46 23.84 21.25 25.47
C ASN A 46 23.11 19.92 25.46
N LYS A 47 22.81 19.41 26.66
CA LYS A 47 22.03 18.17 26.89
C LYS A 47 20.51 18.40 26.91
N LYS A 48 20.05 19.65 26.85
CA LYS A 48 18.62 20.00 26.76
C LYS A 48 18.13 19.79 25.33
N THR A 49 17.81 18.54 25.02
CA THR A 49 17.29 18.11 23.73
C THR A 49 16.10 17.19 23.95
N TYR A 50 15.14 17.20 23.03
CA TYR A 50 13.98 16.33 23.08
C TYR A 50 13.72 15.73 21.70
N ARG A 51 13.18 14.51 21.70
CA ARG A 51 12.90 13.77 20.47
C ARG A 51 11.63 14.28 19.80
N GLN A 52 11.67 14.41 18.47
CA GLN A 52 10.53 14.82 17.64
C GLN A 52 9.86 13.61 16.98
N TYR A 53 9.00 12.91 17.73
CA TYR A 53 8.26 11.73 17.23
C TYR A 53 7.46 12.00 15.96
N ILE A 54 6.88 13.20 15.81
CA ILE A 54 6.08 13.56 14.65
C ILE A 54 6.93 13.48 13.36
N LYS A 55 8.17 13.99 13.39
CA LYS A 55 9.07 13.92 12.23
C LYS A 55 9.46 12.48 11.91
N ASP A 56 9.77 11.69 12.94
CA ASP A 56 10.10 10.27 12.77
C ASP A 56 8.93 9.51 12.10
N VAL A 57 7.69 9.75 12.54
CA VAL A 57 6.48 9.08 12.00
C VAL A 57 6.15 9.55 10.59
N ILE A 58 6.36 10.83 10.24
CA ILE A 58 6.13 11.34 8.88
C ILE A 58 7.00 10.60 7.86
N THR A 59 8.24 10.26 8.23
CA THR A 59 9.16 9.54 7.34
C THR A 59 8.83 8.05 7.21
N GLN A 60 8.01 7.51 8.12
CA GLN A 60 7.50 6.15 8.00
C GLN A 60 6.39 6.11 6.97
N ASN A 61 6.75 5.77 5.73
CA ASN A 61 5.80 5.43 4.66
C ASN A 61 5.07 4.11 4.96
N THR A 62 4.24 4.09 6.00
CA THR A 62 3.34 2.97 6.28
C THR A 62 2.06 3.17 5.52
N SER A 63 1.63 2.17 4.74
CA SER A 63 0.31 2.19 4.11
C SER A 63 -0.76 2.10 5.21
N VAL A 64 -1.43 3.22 5.52
CA VAL A 64 -2.56 3.22 6.44
C VAL A 64 -3.73 2.51 5.76
N LYS A 65 -4.11 1.34 6.26
CA LYS A 65 -5.37 0.70 5.86
C LYS A 65 -6.49 1.60 6.36
N LYS A 66 -7.32 2.09 5.43
CA LYS A 66 -8.49 2.92 5.75
C LYS A 66 -9.31 2.24 6.87
N SER A 67 -9.88 2.99 7.79
CA SER A 67 -10.86 2.45 8.75
C SER A 67 -12.17 2.08 8.04
N ASP A 68 -13.13 1.43 8.72
CA ASP A 68 -14.45 1.13 8.15
C ASP A 68 -15.24 2.41 7.84
N ASN A 69 -15.08 3.45 8.65
CA ASN A 69 -15.72 4.77 8.44
C ASN A 69 -15.11 5.55 7.26
N GLU A 70 -13.93 5.16 6.77
CA GLU A 70 -13.23 5.79 5.65
C GLU A 70 -13.52 5.11 4.29
N LEU A 71 -14.28 4.02 4.28
CA LEU A 71 -14.77 3.37 3.05
C LEU A 71 -15.91 4.19 2.44
N LYS A 72 -15.56 5.21 1.66
CA LYS A 72 -16.54 6.12 1.05
C LYS A 72 -17.24 5.55 -0.18
N THR A 73 -16.62 4.59 -0.88
CA THR A 73 -17.14 4.05 -2.14
C THR A 73 -17.30 2.54 -2.11
N ILE A 74 -18.22 2.04 -2.95
CA ILE A 74 -18.39 0.60 -3.20
C ILE A 74 -17.07 0.00 -3.75
N GLY A 75 -16.30 0.77 -4.52
CA GLY A 75 -14.98 0.38 -5.01
C GLY A 75 -13.98 0.15 -3.89
N ASP A 76 -13.94 1.05 -2.89
CA ASP A 76 -13.06 0.87 -1.72
C ASP A 76 -13.43 -0.40 -0.93
N LEU A 77 -14.73 -0.67 -0.75
CA LEU A 77 -15.21 -1.87 -0.07
C LEU A 77 -14.86 -3.15 -0.86
N ALA A 78 -15.06 -3.13 -2.18
CA ALA A 78 -14.70 -4.24 -3.06
C ALA A 78 -13.19 -4.54 -3.00
N LYS A 79 -12.36 -3.49 -3.02
CA LYS A 79 -10.90 -3.62 -2.90
C LYS A 79 -10.50 -4.26 -1.58
N ARG A 80 -11.08 -3.82 -0.45
CA ARG A 80 -10.80 -4.42 0.87
C ARG A 80 -11.20 -5.89 0.92
N ASN A 81 -12.32 -6.26 0.30
CA ASN A 81 -12.76 -7.64 0.23
C ASN A 81 -11.84 -8.48 -0.66
N SER A 82 -11.36 -7.94 -1.79
CA SER A 82 -10.38 -8.64 -2.63
C SER A 82 -9.03 -8.77 -1.94
N ASP A 83 -8.58 -7.78 -1.17
CA ASP A 83 -7.29 -7.81 -0.47
C ASP A 83 -7.22 -8.93 0.59
N LYS A 84 -8.38 -9.39 1.09
CA LYS A 84 -8.48 -10.54 2.01
C LYS A 84 -8.37 -11.90 1.32
N MET A 85 -8.48 -11.94 -0.01
CA MET A 85 -8.46 -13.18 -0.78
C MET A 85 -7.03 -13.55 -1.20
N SER A 86 -6.73 -14.85 -1.22
CA SER A 86 -5.50 -15.35 -1.85
C SER A 86 -5.54 -15.13 -3.37
N GLU A 87 -4.37 -15.04 -4.00
CA GLU A 87 -4.26 -14.88 -5.46
C GLU A 87 -4.91 -16.02 -6.22
N ASP A 88 -4.74 -17.27 -5.77
CA ASP A 88 -5.39 -18.44 -6.37
C ASP A 88 -6.92 -18.30 -6.42
N TYR A 89 -7.51 -17.81 -5.32
CA TYR A 89 -8.95 -17.61 -5.23
C TYR A 89 -9.43 -16.46 -6.12
N LYS A 90 -8.66 -15.38 -6.22
CA LYS A 90 -8.93 -14.28 -7.15
C LYS A 90 -8.93 -14.78 -8.60
N GLN A 91 -7.95 -15.59 -8.98
CA GLN A 91 -7.83 -16.15 -10.32
C GLN A 91 -8.99 -17.11 -10.63
N HIS A 92 -9.36 -17.97 -9.68
CA HIS A 92 -10.52 -18.84 -9.81
C HIS A 92 -11.83 -18.05 -10.04
N LEU A 93 -12.07 -17.00 -9.24
CA LEU A 93 -13.25 -16.13 -9.43
C LEU A 93 -13.23 -15.42 -10.78
N TYR A 94 -12.08 -14.88 -11.18
CA TYR A 94 -11.91 -14.25 -12.48
C TYR A 94 -12.28 -15.19 -13.62
N ASN A 95 -11.75 -16.43 -13.59
CA ASN A 95 -12.04 -17.45 -14.58
C ASN A 95 -13.53 -17.81 -14.58
N LYS A 96 -14.12 -18.12 -13.43
CA LYS A 96 -15.55 -18.44 -13.30
C LYS A 96 -16.45 -17.36 -13.91
N HIS A 97 -16.12 -16.08 -13.69
CA HIS A 97 -16.92 -14.95 -14.18
C HIS A 97 -16.64 -14.55 -15.62
N ASN A 98 -15.54 -14.96 -16.24
CA ASN A 98 -15.18 -14.56 -17.61
C ASN A 98 -15.10 -15.72 -18.60
N GLN A 99 -15.12 -16.97 -18.15
CA GLN A 99 -14.99 -18.16 -19.00
C GLN A 99 -16.05 -18.21 -20.12
N TYR A 100 -17.25 -17.69 -19.88
CA TYR A 100 -18.30 -17.62 -20.92
C TYR A 100 -17.97 -16.68 -22.08
N LYS A 101 -17.06 -15.72 -21.89
CA LYS A 101 -16.62 -14.78 -22.94
C LYS A 101 -15.61 -15.42 -23.89
N GLU A 102 -14.82 -16.36 -23.38
CA GLU A 102 -13.80 -17.06 -24.15
C GLU A 102 -14.43 -18.13 -25.04
N HIS A 103 -15.51 -18.75 -24.57
CA HIS A 103 -16.31 -19.64 -25.39
C HIS A 103 -17.25 -18.83 -26.27
N THR A 104 -16.79 -18.52 -27.48
CA THR A 104 -17.67 -18.08 -28.57
C THR A 104 -18.58 -19.25 -28.93
N ILE A 105 -19.69 -19.41 -28.22
CA ILE A 105 -20.67 -20.43 -28.58
C ILE A 105 -21.30 -19.95 -29.88
N GLU A 106 -20.83 -20.50 -30.99
CA GLU A 106 -21.51 -20.42 -32.27
C GLU A 106 -22.81 -21.23 -32.17
N LYS A 107 -23.76 -20.77 -31.35
CA LYS A 107 -25.10 -21.32 -31.37
C LYS A 107 -25.59 -21.10 -32.81
N PRO A 108 -25.92 -22.18 -33.54
CA PRO A 108 -26.48 -22.04 -34.87
C PRO A 108 -27.77 -21.24 -34.72
N LEU A 109 -27.98 -20.28 -35.61
CA LEU A 109 -29.23 -19.55 -35.64
C LEU A 109 -30.37 -20.53 -35.97
N PRO A 110 -31.59 -20.30 -35.44
CA PRO A 110 -32.78 -21.03 -35.88
C PRO A 110 -32.92 -20.96 -37.41
N SER A 111 -33.43 -22.03 -38.05
CA SER A 111 -33.50 -22.09 -39.51
C SER A 111 -34.31 -20.90 -40.07
N GLY A 112 -33.72 -20.17 -41.01
CA GLY A 112 -34.35 -19.00 -41.64
C GLY A 112 -33.98 -17.65 -41.04
N MET A 113 -33.17 -17.60 -39.97
CA MET A 113 -32.66 -16.35 -39.39
C MET A 113 -31.23 -16.05 -39.85
N SER A 114 -30.90 -14.78 -40.07
CA SER A 114 -29.53 -14.32 -40.37
C SER A 114 -29.00 -13.39 -39.26
N ARG A 115 -27.69 -13.42 -38.97
CA ARG A 115 -27.08 -12.55 -37.95
C ARG A 115 -27.13 -11.10 -38.46
N MET A 116 -27.59 -10.19 -37.60
CA MET A 116 -27.59 -8.76 -37.90
C MET A 116 -26.14 -8.28 -38.11
N LYS A 117 -25.83 -7.75 -39.30
CA LYS A 117 -24.50 -7.24 -39.62
C LYS A 117 -24.27 -5.95 -38.84
N ARG A 118 -23.18 -5.88 -38.07
CA ARG A 118 -22.76 -4.65 -37.39
C ARG A 118 -22.50 -3.58 -38.45
N THR A 119 -23.21 -2.46 -38.38
CA THR A 119 -22.97 -1.30 -39.25
C THR A 119 -21.53 -0.83 -39.05
N LYS A 120 -20.76 -0.73 -40.14
CA LYS A 120 -19.39 -0.18 -40.14
C LYS A 120 -19.46 1.35 -40.06
N GLY A 121 -19.86 1.87 -38.90
CA GLY A 121 -19.97 3.31 -38.69
C GLY A 121 -20.43 3.65 -37.28
N LYS A 122 -19.96 4.76 -36.74
CA LYS A 122 -20.50 5.32 -35.49
C LYS A 122 -21.93 5.80 -35.77
N THR A 123 -22.89 5.40 -34.95
CA THR A 123 -24.26 5.95 -34.99
C THR A 123 -24.17 7.46 -34.81
N LYS A 124 -24.62 8.22 -35.83
CA LYS A 124 -24.76 9.68 -35.70
C LYS A 124 -26.03 9.94 -34.91
N TRP A 125 -25.88 10.54 -33.73
CA TRP A 125 -26.98 11.11 -32.98
C TRP A 125 -27.09 12.58 -33.40
N TYR A 126 -28.26 12.99 -33.87
CA TYR A 126 -28.60 14.38 -34.19
C TYR A 126 -29.36 14.99 -33.02
#